data_AF-A0A2S0XCV7-F1
#
_entry.id   AF-A0A2S0XCV7-F1
#
_cell.length_a   1.000
_cell.length_b   1.000
_cell.length_c   1.000
_cell.angle_alpha   90.00
_cell.angle_beta   90.00
_cell.angle_gamma   90.00
#
_symmetry.space_group_name_H-M   'P 1'
#
loop_
_entity.id
_entity.type
_entity.pdbx_description
1 polymer ?
#
loop_
_entity_poly.entity_id
_entity_poly.type
_entity_poly.pdbx_seq_one_letter_code
_entity_poly.pdbx_strand_id
1 'polypeptide(L)'
;MQVDVIDRLEELERLRTDWEATYSADPEAHFFLTWTWISNWLRGLRHPWVVLAVRSGSGGYVAFLPLRYEPISTRKQVSIITFGWLGRISRSTQGSCAELNTNMMPSLLLPGRSSR
;
A
#
# COMPACT_ATOMS: atom_id res chain seq x y z
N MET A 1 -3.32 29.60 -22.62
CA MET A 1 -3.18 28.15 -22.37
C MET A 1 -3.84 27.86 -21.04
N GLN A 2 -4.76 26.90 -21.02
CA GLN A 2 -5.44 26.43 -19.81
C GLN A 2 -5.15 24.93 -19.66
N VAL A 3 -4.99 24.48 -18.42
CA VAL A 3 -4.80 23.06 -18.09
C VAL A 3 -5.95 22.65 -17.18
N ASP A 4 -6.70 21.66 -17.64
CA ASP A 4 -7.77 21.04 -16.88
C ASP A 4 -7.24 19.75 -16.24
N VAL A 5 -7.59 19.52 -14.98
CA VAL A 5 -7.18 18.33 -14.23
C VAL A 5 -8.37 17.38 -14.18
N ILE A 6 -8.21 16.20 -14.78
CA ILE A 6 -9.24 15.19 -14.87
C ILE A 6 -8.86 14.03 -13.96
N ASP A 7 -9.65 13.78 -12.92
CA ASP A 7 -9.43 12.73 -11.93
C ASP A 7 -10.58 11.72 -11.85
N ARG A 8 -11.63 11.93 -12.67
CA ARG A 8 -12.80 11.05 -12.78
C ARG A 8 -12.85 10.36 -14.12
N LEU A 9 -13.22 9.08 -14.09
CA LEU A 9 -13.29 8.26 -15.29
C LEU A 9 -14.38 8.75 -16.25
N GLU A 10 -15.53 9.19 -15.73
CA GLU A 10 -16.65 9.67 -16.53
C GLU A 10 -16.31 10.97 -17.27
N GLU A 11 -15.46 11.81 -16.67
CA GLU A 11 -14.97 13.02 -17.32
C GLU A 11 -13.96 12.68 -18.41
N LEU A 12 -13.04 11.76 -18.12
CA LEU A 12 -12.07 11.28 -19.12
C LEU A 12 -12.79 10.69 -20.34
N GLU A 13 -13.86 9.91 -20.14
CA GLU A 13 -14.65 9.32 -21.23
C GLU A 13 -15.27 10.34 -22.17
N ARG A 14 -15.66 11.53 -21.66
CA ARG A 14 -16.16 12.63 -22.50
C ARG A 14 -15.08 13.22 -23.40
N LEU A 15 -13.80 13.08 -23.02
CA LEU A 15 -12.65 13.61 -23.76
C LEU A 15 -12.13 12.64 -24.82
N ARG A 16 -12.78 11.49 -25.03
CA ARG A 16 -12.35 10.47 -25.99
C ARG A 16 -12.08 11.04 -27.39
N THR A 17 -13.00 11.85 -27.91
CA THR A 17 -12.88 12.39 -29.28
C THR A 17 -11.69 13.34 -29.39
N ASP A 18 -11.48 14.21 -28.40
CA ASP A 18 -10.32 15.11 -28.37
C ASP A 18 -9.01 14.33 -28.21
N TRP A 19 -9.03 13.24 -27.43
CA TRP A 19 -7.89 12.34 -27.27
C TRP A 19 -7.51 11.68 -28.59
N GLU A 20 -8.49 11.06 -29.27
CA GLU A 20 -8.27 10.40 -30.56
C GLU A 20 -7.78 11.40 -31.61
N ALA A 21 -8.32 12.63 -31.62
CA ALA A 21 -7.84 13.70 -32.50
C ALA A 21 -6.39 14.11 -32.21
N THR A 22 -6.02 14.27 -30.93
CA THR A 22 -4.65 14.59 -30.52
C THR A 22 -3.69 13.46 -30.88
N TYR A 23 -4.10 12.21 -30.65
CA TYR A 23 -3.34 11.01 -31.01
C TYR A 23 -3.08 10.94 -32.53
N SER A 24 -4.10 11.21 -33.35
CA SER A 24 -3.95 11.20 -34.81
C SER A 24 -3.09 12.35 -35.35
N ALA A 25 -2.96 13.45 -34.61
CA ALA A 25 -2.17 14.60 -35.00
C ALA A 25 -0.68 14.49 -34.61
N ASP A 26 -0.33 13.62 -33.66
CA ASP A 26 1.03 13.45 -33.16
C ASP A 26 1.78 12.32 -33.93
N PRO A 27 2.81 12.64 -34.74
CA PRO A 27 3.57 11.64 -35.49
C PRO A 27 4.40 10.71 -34.59
N GLU A 28 4.70 11.12 -33.36
CA GLU A 28 5.41 10.32 -32.36
C GLU A 28 4.43 9.55 -31.45
N ALA A 29 3.14 9.53 -31.80
CA ALA A 29 2.15 8.76 -31.05
C ALA A 29 2.36 7.25 -31.24
N HIS A 30 2.60 6.57 -30.12
CA HIS A 30 2.77 5.11 -30.09
C HIS A 30 1.51 4.42 -29.56
N PHE A 31 1.39 3.12 -29.81
CA PHE A 31 0.24 2.30 -29.39
C PHE A 31 -0.20 2.49 -27.92
N PHE A 32 0.74 2.70 -27.00
CA PHE A 32 0.47 2.93 -25.57
C PHE A 32 -0.25 4.25 -25.27
N LEU A 33 -0.33 5.17 -26.23
CA LEU A 33 -1.06 6.43 -26.13
C LEU A 33 -2.46 6.37 -26.74
N THR A 34 -2.84 5.23 -27.33
CA THR A 34 -4.20 5.04 -27.85
C THR A 34 -5.22 5.17 -26.73
N TRP A 35 -6.39 5.71 -27.05
CA TRP A 35 -7.51 5.83 -26.12
C TRP A 35 -7.87 4.48 -25.48
N THR A 36 -7.95 3.42 -26.28
CA THR A 36 -8.27 2.07 -25.81
C THR A 36 -7.25 1.57 -24.79
N TRP A 37 -5.97 1.83 -25.00
CA TRP A 37 -4.94 1.40 -24.05
C TRP A 37 -4.99 2.23 -22.76
N ILE A 38 -4.95 3.56 -22.85
CA ILE A 38 -4.89 4.44 -21.68
C ILE A 38 -6.15 4.34 -20.82
N SER A 39 -7.34 4.37 -21.43
CA SER A 39 -8.59 4.29 -20.67
C SER A 39 -8.71 2.98 -19.89
N ASN A 40 -8.31 1.86 -20.50
CA ASN A 40 -8.32 0.55 -19.83
C ASN A 40 -7.24 0.46 -18.74
N TRP A 41 -6.06 1.02 -18.99
CA TRP A 41 -5.00 1.07 -17.99
C TRP A 41 -5.42 1.88 -16.75
N LEU A 42 -5.97 3.08 -16.95
CA LEU A 42 -6.43 3.96 -15.87
C LEU A 42 -7.60 3.34 -15.08
N ARG A 43 -8.55 2.66 -15.74
CA ARG A 43 -9.62 1.89 -15.07
C ARG A 43 -9.09 0.80 -14.13
N GLY A 44 -7.94 0.21 -14.46
CA GLY A 44 -7.34 -0.87 -13.70
C GLY A 44 -6.50 -0.41 -12.50
N LEU A 45 -6.14 0.86 -12.41
CA LEU A 45 -5.25 1.36 -11.37
C LEU A 45 -5.90 1.33 -9.99
N ARG A 46 -5.13 0.86 -8.99
CA ARG A 46 -5.49 0.93 -7.57
C ARG A 46 -5.08 2.24 -6.92
N HIS A 47 -4.09 2.91 -7.50
CA HIS A 47 -3.57 4.18 -7.01
C HIS A 47 -4.31 5.35 -7.66
N PRO A 48 -4.41 6.51 -6.97
CA PRO A 48 -4.90 7.73 -7.57
C PRO A 48 -4.14 8.09 -8.84
N TRP A 49 -4.88 8.59 -9.82
CA TRP A 49 -4.35 9.09 -11.07
C TRP A 49 -5.03 10.41 -11.42
N VAL A 50 -4.35 11.20 -12.23
CA VAL A 50 -4.89 12.41 -12.86
C VAL A 50 -4.45 12.42 -14.32
N VAL A 51 -5.28 12.99 -15.18
CA VAL A 51 -4.91 13.33 -16.54
C VAL A 51 -4.88 14.85 -16.63
N LEU A 52 -3.74 15.40 -17.01
CA LEU A 52 -3.62 16.82 -17.32
C LEU A 52 -3.99 17.00 -18.79
N ALA A 53 -5.05 17.78 -19.05
CA ALA A 53 -5.54 18.06 -20.38
C ALA A 53 -5.28 19.54 -20.71
N VAL A 54 -4.45 19.80 -21.71
CA VAL A 54 -4.07 21.16 -22.11
C VAL A 54 -4.97 21.63 -23.24
N ARG A 55 -5.55 22.82 -23.12
CA ARG A 55 -6.29 23.47 -24.21
C ARG A 55 -5.71 24.82 -24.60
N SER A 56 -5.77 25.12 -25.89
CA SER A 56 -5.31 26.39 -26.45
C SER A 56 -6.48 27.33 -26.70
N GLY A 57 -6.61 28.36 -25.83
CA GLY A 57 -7.69 29.35 -25.92
C GLY A 57 -9.07 28.72 -25.73
N SER A 58 -10.03 29.13 -26.56
CA SER A 58 -11.39 28.56 -26.58
C SER A 58 -11.51 27.28 -27.43
N GLY A 59 -10.41 26.78 -27.99
CA GLY A 59 -10.39 25.58 -28.85
C GLY A 59 -10.46 24.26 -28.08
N GLY A 60 -10.26 23.17 -28.82
CA GLY A 60 -10.16 21.81 -28.27
C GLY A 60 -8.87 21.57 -27.47
N TYR A 61 -8.75 20.38 -26.91
CA TYR A 61 -7.53 19.95 -26.25
C TYR A 61 -6.41 19.69 -27.27
N VAL A 62 -5.19 20.06 -26.89
CA VAL A 62 -3.99 19.97 -27.73
C VAL A 62 -2.95 18.99 -27.19
N ALA A 63 -3.06 18.60 -25.92
CA ALA A 63 -2.18 17.62 -25.31
C ALA A 63 -2.84 16.98 -24.08
N PHE A 64 -2.47 15.73 -23.81
CA PHE A 64 -2.87 14.98 -22.63
C PHE A 64 -1.67 14.35 -21.95
N LEU A 65 -1.64 14.36 -20.61
CA LEU A 65 -0.59 13.72 -19.82
C LEU A 65 -1.20 12.93 -18.65
N PRO A 66 -1.32 11.60 -18.79
CA PRO A 66 -1.66 10.70 -17.68
C PRO A 66 -0.56 10.65 -16.64
N LEU A 67 -0.94 10.83 -15.38
CA LEU A 67 -0.06 10.73 -14.23
C LEU A 67 -0.69 9.80 -13.20
N ARG A 68 0.12 8.89 -12.66
CA ARG A 68 -0.18 8.20 -11.40
C ARG A 68 0.72 8.77 -10.33
N TYR A 69 0.23 8.83 -9.10
CA TYR A 69 1.09 9.16 -7.97
C TYR A 69 0.85 8.19 -6.83
N GLU A 70 1.95 7.83 -6.19
CA GLU A 70 1.95 6.97 -5.02
C GLU A 70 2.43 7.80 -3.84
N PRO A 71 1.60 8.01 -2.81
CA PRO A 71 2.04 8.71 -1.62
C PRO A 71 3.11 7.86 -0.93
N ILE A 72 4.32 8.40 -0.80
CA ILE A 72 5.39 7.75 -0.05
C ILE A 72 4.94 7.68 1.41
N SER A 73 4.59 6.48 1.89
CA SER A 73 4.33 6.25 3.31
C SER A 73 5.64 6.40 4.09
N THR A 74 5.84 7.54 4.74
CA THR A 74 6.90 7.72 5.75
C THR A 74 6.55 6.91 7.00
N ARG A 75 6.76 5.59 6.96
CA ARG A 75 6.65 4.75 8.16
C ARG A 75 7.91 4.95 9.02
N LYS A 76 7.96 6.02 9.81
CA LYS A 76 8.86 6.08 10.98
C LYS A 76 8.29 5.14 12.05
N GLN A 77 8.78 3.91 12.10
CA GLN A 77 8.79 3.15 13.35
C GLN A 77 9.90 2.11 13.32
N VAL A 78 11.12 2.54 13.68
CA VAL A 78 12.12 1.62 14.21
C VAL A 78 11.65 1.28 15.62
N SER A 79 10.98 0.14 15.78
CA SER A 79 10.82 -0.46 17.10
C SER A 79 12.19 -0.99 17.52
N ILE A 80 12.96 -0.17 18.25
CA ILE A 80 14.04 -0.67 19.10
C ILE A 80 13.34 -1.48 20.19
N ILE A 81 13.24 -2.79 19.99
CA ILE A 81 12.93 -3.69 21.10
C ILE A 81 14.21 -3.70 21.94
N THR A 82 14.20 -2.97 23.04
CA THR A 82 15.21 -3.06 24.08
C THR A 82 15.30 -4.52 24.54
N PHE A 83 16.38 -5.20 24.18
CA PHE A 83 16.72 -6.50 24.74
C PHE A 83 16.90 -6.31 26.25
N GLY A 84 15.98 -6.87 27.03
CA GLY A 84 16.07 -6.93 28.48
C GLY A 84 17.23 -7.84 28.91
N TRP A 85 18.37 -7.23 29.23
CA TRP A 85 19.41 -7.86 30.04
C TRP A 85 20.26 -6.81 30.75
N LEU A 86 19.87 -6.47 31.98
CA LEU A 86 20.65 -5.97 33.13
C LEU A 86 19.59 -5.71 34.22
N GLY A 87 19.63 -6.20 35.44
CA GLY A 87 20.66 -6.85 36.20
C GLY A 87 20.04 -7.23 37.54
N ARG A 88 20.34 -8.45 37.96
CA ARG A 88 20.26 -8.98 39.31
C ARG A 88 20.63 -7.93 40.36
N ILE A 89 19.66 -7.50 41.18
CA ILE A 89 19.92 -6.94 42.51
C ILE A 89 19.34 -7.93 43.52
N SER A 90 20.24 -8.67 44.17
CA SER A 90 19.93 -9.49 45.32
C SER A 90 19.60 -8.59 46.52
N ARG A 91 18.53 -8.92 47.25
CA ARG A 91 18.50 -8.65 48.69
C ARG A 91 17.79 -9.79 49.40
N SER A 92 18.59 -10.55 50.12
CA SER A 92 18.21 -11.54 51.11
C SER A 92 17.57 -10.85 52.31
N THR A 93 16.43 -11.35 52.78
CA THR A 93 16.14 -11.39 54.21
C THR A 93 15.33 -12.65 54.52
N GLN A 94 15.85 -13.38 55.50
CA GLN A 94 15.39 -14.65 56.05
C GLN A 94 14.14 -14.48 56.94
N GLY A 95 13.38 -15.57 57.07
CA GLY A 95 12.32 -15.79 58.08
C GLY A 95 10.92 -15.64 57.49
N SER A 96 9.95 -16.54 57.67
CA SER A 96 9.79 -17.67 58.58
C SER A 96 8.65 -18.57 58.06
N CYS A 97 8.73 -19.87 58.35
CA CYS A 97 7.74 -20.91 58.05
C CYS A 97 6.35 -20.67 58.68
N ALA A 98 5.30 -21.02 57.93
CA ALA A 98 4.07 -21.67 58.41
C ALA A 98 3.43 -22.38 57.19
N GLU A 99 3.60 -23.71 57.10
CA GLU A 99 2.54 -24.72 57.30
C GLU A 99 1.52 -24.79 56.14
N LEU A 100 1.75 -25.71 55.20
CA LEU A 100 1.14 -27.05 55.12
C LEU A 100 -0.35 -27.01 54.73
N ASN A 101 -0.66 -27.37 53.47
CA ASN A 101 -1.55 -28.51 53.31
C ASN A 101 -1.26 -29.34 52.05
N THR A 102 -1.08 -30.62 52.32
CA THR A 102 -0.85 -31.74 51.43
C THR A 102 -2.20 -32.34 51.08
N ASN A 103 -2.50 -32.56 49.80
CA ASN A 103 -3.45 -33.56 49.25
C ASN A 103 -3.77 -33.15 47.81
N MET A 104 -3.69 -33.95 46.75
CA MET A 104 -3.34 -35.34 46.50
C MET A 104 -2.99 -35.42 45.00
N MET A 105 -1.89 -36.08 44.64
CA MET A 105 -1.85 -36.92 43.43
C MET A 105 -2.22 -38.34 43.89
N PRO A 106 -2.85 -39.21 43.06
CA PRO A 106 -2.12 -39.98 42.03
C PRO A 106 -3.00 -40.22 40.78
N SER A 107 -2.62 -40.78 39.64
CA SER A 107 -1.39 -41.26 38.98
C SER A 107 -1.84 -41.77 37.59
N LEU A 108 -0.87 -42.16 36.75
CA LEU A 108 -0.97 -43.06 35.57
C LEU A 108 -1.32 -42.36 34.25
N LEU A 109 -0.63 -42.53 33.11
CA LEU A 109 0.44 -43.44 32.66
C LEU A 109 1.06 -42.82 31.38
N LEU A 110 2.39 -42.81 31.26
CA LEU A 110 3.11 -42.88 29.98
C LEU A 110 3.65 -44.33 29.88
N PRO A 111 3.79 -44.95 28.69
CA PRO A 111 4.96 -44.69 27.83
C PRO A 111 4.73 -44.91 26.32
N GLY A 112 5.70 -44.53 25.48
CA GLY A 112 5.73 -45.01 24.09
C GLY A 112 6.65 -44.26 23.13
N ARG A 113 7.96 -44.38 23.31
CA ARG A 113 8.99 -44.03 22.32
C ARG A 113 9.11 -45.19 21.33
N SER A 114 9.02 -44.97 20.02
CA SER A 114 9.67 -45.84 19.03
C SER A 114 9.91 -45.09 17.72
N SER A 115 11.19 -44.93 17.43
CA SER A 115 11.76 -44.72 16.10
C SER A 115 11.31 -45.80 15.11
N ARG A 116 11.03 -45.40 13.87
CA ARG A 116 11.59 -46.06 12.69
C ARG A 116 11.53 -45.12 11.49
#